data_AF-A0AAV2B272-F1
#
_entry.id   AF-A0AAV2B272-F1
#
_cell.length_a   1.000
_cell.length_b   1.000
_cell.length_c   1.000
_cell.angle_alpha   90.00
_cell.angle_beta   90.00
_cell.angle_gamma   90.00
#
_symmetry.space_group_name_H-M   'P 1'
#
loop_
_entity.id
_entity.type
_entity.pdbx_description
1 polymer ?
#
loop_
_entity_poly.entity_id
_entity_poly.type
_entity_poly.pdbx_seq_one_letter_code
_entity_poly.pdbx_strand_id
1 'polypeptide(L)'
;MTSKRKATESKGPNFDFCEFLQELADYEKNVNRNIHKYKAYSTAASSLAQHSVRIKSGKEALALKGVGKKIADKIDEFIDTGKLEKLEKIRKDDTSQAINLLTKVIGIGPAAAQKFVKEGITTIEDLKKNANKLNHQQKIGLKLVY
;
A
#
# COMPACT_ATOMS: atom_id res chain seq x y z
N MET A 1 27.65 -21.46 -10.68
CA MET A 1 28.19 -20.09 -10.66
C MET A 1 27.18 -19.13 -11.27
N THR A 2 27.04 -17.96 -10.61
CA THR A 2 26.44 -16.70 -11.07
C THR A 2 24.94 -16.63 -11.39
N SER A 3 24.22 -16.22 -10.34
CA SER A 3 23.02 -15.38 -10.34
C SER A 3 22.91 -14.44 -11.55
N LYS A 4 21.84 -14.59 -12.33
CA LYS A 4 21.32 -13.55 -13.22
C LYS A 4 20.00 -13.02 -12.64
N ARG A 5 20.08 -12.22 -11.57
CA ARG A 5 18.98 -11.34 -11.20
C ARG A 5 19.10 -10.06 -12.00
N LYS A 6 18.24 -10.02 -13.03
CA LYS A 6 17.82 -8.90 -13.87
C LYS A 6 18.03 -7.54 -13.18
N ALA A 7 18.92 -6.73 -13.73
CA ALA A 7 19.02 -5.31 -13.42
C ALA A 7 17.69 -4.64 -13.77
N THR A 8 16.98 -4.14 -12.76
CA THR A 8 15.90 -3.17 -12.91
C THR A 8 16.42 -1.83 -12.41
N GLU A 9 16.27 -0.80 -13.22
CA GLU A 9 16.81 0.54 -13.03
C GLU A 9 16.51 1.14 -11.65
N SER A 10 17.55 1.66 -11.00
CA SER A 10 17.57 2.60 -9.86
C SER A 10 16.52 2.45 -8.74
N LYS A 11 16.16 1.22 -8.37
CA LYS A 11 15.42 0.96 -7.13
C LYS A 11 16.44 0.74 -6.00
N GLY A 12 16.34 1.55 -4.94
CA GLY A 12 17.26 1.48 -3.78
C GLY A 12 17.32 0.07 -3.17
N PRO A 13 18.36 -0.24 -2.37
CA PRO A 13 18.60 -1.59 -1.87
C PRO A 13 17.45 -2.14 -1.00
N ASN A 14 16.61 -1.27 -0.44
CA ASN A 14 15.50 -1.61 0.44
C ASN A 14 14.12 -1.42 -0.23
N PHE A 15 14.07 -1.40 -1.56
CA PHE A 15 12.86 -1.02 -2.31
C PHE A 15 11.67 -1.96 -2.08
N ASP A 16 11.89 -3.27 -2.03
CA ASP A 16 10.88 -4.28 -1.68
C ASP A 16 10.27 -4.07 -0.28
N PHE A 17 11.10 -3.70 0.71
CA PHE A 17 10.59 -3.31 2.03
C PHE A 17 9.69 -2.08 1.92
N CYS A 18 10.12 -1.09 1.13
CA CYS A 18 9.33 0.11 0.91
C CYS A 18 8.00 -0.20 0.22
N GLU A 19 7.98 -1.11 -0.76
CA GLU A 19 6.75 -1.48 -1.48
C GLU A 19 5.71 -2.08 -0.54
N PHE A 20 6.03 -3.12 0.23
CA PHE A 20 5.03 -3.72 1.10
C PHE A 20 4.63 -2.79 2.25
N LEU A 21 5.56 -1.95 2.75
CA LEU A 21 5.23 -0.97 3.79
C LEU A 21 4.28 0.10 3.27
N GLN A 22 4.46 0.55 2.02
CA GLN A 22 3.52 1.47 1.39
C GLN A 22 2.16 0.80 1.16
N GLU A 23 2.12 -0.44 0.70
CA GLU A 23 0.87 -1.19 0.54
C GLU A 23 0.13 -1.34 1.88
N LEU A 24 0.86 -1.64 2.97
CA LEU A 24 0.28 -1.64 4.33
C LEU A 24 -0.17 -0.26 4.78
N ALA A 25 0.57 0.81 4.44
CA ALA A 25 0.21 2.18 4.77
C ALA A 25 -1.11 2.56 4.11
N ASP A 26 -1.23 2.31 2.80
CA ASP A 26 -2.42 2.59 2.01
C ASP A 26 -3.61 1.77 2.51
N TYR A 27 -3.41 0.49 2.83
CA TYR A 27 -4.46 -0.32 3.44
C TYR A 27 -4.96 0.27 4.76
N GLU A 28 -4.06 0.63 5.67
CA GLU A 28 -4.46 1.18 6.97
C GLU A 28 -5.15 2.54 6.81
N LYS A 29 -4.75 3.35 5.81
CA LYS A 29 -5.38 4.64 5.48
C LYS A 29 -6.75 4.48 4.83
N ASN A 30 -6.88 3.60 3.84
CA ASN A 30 -8.04 3.50 2.97
C ASN A 30 -9.10 2.56 3.54
N VAL A 31 -8.69 1.43 4.11
CA VAL A 31 -9.60 0.43 4.65
C VAL A 31 -9.87 0.69 6.13
N ASN A 32 -8.82 0.74 6.96
CA ASN A 32 -8.99 0.91 8.41
C ASN A 32 -9.15 2.38 8.85
N ARG A 33 -8.96 3.35 7.94
CA ARG A 33 -8.98 4.79 8.25
C ARG A 33 -8.06 5.18 9.40
N ASN A 34 -6.97 4.43 9.60
CA ASN A 34 -6.01 4.60 10.67
C ASN A 34 -4.81 5.42 10.22
N ILE A 35 -4.92 6.74 10.37
CA ILE A 35 -3.89 7.71 9.95
C ILE A 35 -2.59 7.52 10.74
N HIS A 36 -2.66 7.13 12.02
CA HIS A 36 -1.46 6.92 12.84
C HIS A 36 -0.61 5.77 12.32
N LYS A 37 -1.25 4.64 11.96
CA LYS A 37 -0.54 3.50 11.36
C LYS A 37 -0.03 3.82 9.96
N TYR A 38 -0.83 4.50 9.15
CA TYR A 38 -0.38 5.00 7.85
C TYR A 38 0.92 5.82 7.98
N LYS A 39 0.94 6.80 8.89
CA LYS A 39 2.14 7.62 9.14
C LYS A 39 3.33 6.77 9.60
N ALA A 40 3.11 5.80 10.48
CA ALA A 40 4.17 4.91 10.94
C ALA A 40 4.78 4.09 9.79
N TYR A 41 3.96 3.45 8.96
CA TYR A 41 4.43 2.67 7.81
C TYR A 41 5.09 3.55 6.74
N SER A 42 4.50 4.71 6.42
CA SER A 42 5.06 5.66 5.45
C SER A 42 6.39 6.24 5.92
N THR A 43 6.53 6.52 7.22
CA THR A 43 7.79 7.01 7.80
C THR A 43 8.84 5.91 7.74
N ALA A 44 8.50 4.67 8.12
CA ALA A 44 9.41 3.54 8.03
C ALA A 44 9.88 3.28 6.59
N ALA A 45 8.97 3.30 5.62
CA ALA A 45 9.31 3.16 4.20
C ALA A 45 10.25 4.29 3.74
N SER A 46 10.03 5.53 4.18
CA SER A 46 10.89 6.66 3.84
C SER A 46 12.29 6.51 4.43
N SER A 47 12.40 6.08 5.69
CA SER A 47 13.69 5.83 6.35
C SER A 47 14.47 4.70 5.67
N LEU A 48 13.77 3.63 5.25
CA LEU A 48 14.37 2.52 4.51
C LEU A 48 14.84 2.92 3.12
N ALA A 49 14.06 3.76 2.42
CA ALA A 49 14.41 4.27 1.10
C ALA A 49 15.66 5.17 1.14
N GLN A 50 15.83 5.96 2.20
CA GLN A 50 17.03 6.79 2.42
C GLN A 50 18.25 5.98 2.85
N HIS A 51 18.05 4.77 3.39
CA HIS A 51 19.15 3.94 3.83
C HIS A 51 19.85 3.28 2.62
N SER A 52 21.12 3.62 2.43
CA SER A 52 21.95 3.21 1.29
C SER A 52 22.43 1.75 1.35
N VAL A 53 22.20 1.06 2.47
CA VAL A 53 22.61 -0.34 2.67
C VAL A 53 21.38 -1.22 2.80
N ARG A 54 21.47 -2.44 2.26
CA ARG A 54 20.43 -3.45 2.40
C ARG A 54 20.31 -3.88 3.85
N ILE A 55 19.10 -3.78 4.40
CA ILE A 55 18.78 -4.31 5.72
C ILE A 55 18.77 -5.84 5.70
N LYS A 56 19.45 -6.44 6.67
CA LYS A 56 19.56 -7.89 6.86
C LYS A 56 18.79 -8.42 8.07
N SER A 57 18.34 -7.54 8.96
CA SER A 57 17.52 -7.92 10.11
C SER A 57 16.61 -6.79 10.57
N GLY A 58 15.53 -7.13 11.26
CA GLY A 58 14.62 -6.20 11.92
C GLY A 58 15.31 -5.40 13.01
N LYS A 59 16.39 -5.91 13.63
CA LYS A 59 17.21 -5.13 14.57
C LYS A 59 17.88 -3.93 13.90
N GLU A 60 18.44 -4.13 12.70
CA GLU A 60 18.99 -3.03 11.89
C GLU A 60 17.88 -2.05 11.49
N ALA A 61 16.71 -2.57 11.10
CA ALA A 61 15.57 -1.71 10.79
C ALA A 61 15.12 -0.89 12.00
N LEU A 62 15.06 -1.48 13.20
CA LEU A 62 14.63 -0.84 14.45
C LEU A 62 15.57 0.30 14.87
N ALA A 63 16.84 0.24 14.47
CA ALA A 63 17.80 1.32 14.70
C ALA A 63 17.48 2.57 13.85
N LEU A 64 16.72 2.44 12.77
CA LEU A 64 16.31 3.57 11.94
C LEU A 64 15.21 4.39 12.62
N LYS A 65 15.35 5.72 12.53
CA LYS A 65 14.33 6.65 13.03
C LYS A 65 12.99 6.41 12.33
N GLY A 66 11.93 6.24 13.11
CA GLY A 66 10.57 6.02 12.59
C GLY A 66 10.20 4.57 12.32
N VAL A 67 11.12 3.62 12.53
CA VAL A 67 10.81 2.18 12.53
C VAL A 67 10.54 1.73 13.96
N GLY A 68 9.33 1.20 14.21
CA GLY A 68 8.97 0.61 15.50
C GLY A 68 9.14 -0.90 15.52
N LYS A 69 9.12 -1.49 16.72
CA LYS A 69 9.26 -2.96 16.93
C LYS A 69 8.37 -3.79 16.00
N LYS A 70 7.07 -3.46 15.92
CA LYS A 70 6.11 -4.18 15.05
C LYS A 70 6.40 -4.08 13.55
N ILE A 71 7.18 -3.08 13.11
CA ILE A 71 7.60 -2.93 11.71
C ILE A 71 8.89 -3.72 11.49
N ALA A 72 9.83 -3.64 12.43
CA ALA A 72 11.01 -4.49 12.45
C ALA A 72 10.65 -5.99 12.40
N ASP A 73 9.69 -6.43 13.21
CA ASP A 73 9.22 -7.83 13.23
C ASP A 73 8.67 -8.27 11.85
N LYS A 74 8.03 -7.35 11.09
CA LYS A 74 7.53 -7.63 9.72
C LYS A 74 8.65 -7.70 8.69
N ILE A 75 9.70 -6.89 8.89
CA ILE A 75 10.88 -6.93 8.03
C ILE A 75 11.60 -8.26 8.25
N ASP A 76 11.74 -8.73 9.49
CA ASP A 76 12.26 -10.06 9.81
C ASP A 76 11.40 -11.17 9.17
N GLU A 77 10.07 -11.14 9.35
CA GLU A 77 9.15 -12.10 8.72
C GLU A 77 9.34 -12.15 7.20
N PHE A 78 9.48 -10.99 6.55
CA PHE A 78 9.68 -10.91 5.11
C PHE A 78 11.06 -11.41 4.68
N ILE A 79 12.11 -11.18 5.46
CA ILE A 79 13.46 -11.69 5.18
C ILE A 79 13.48 -13.22 5.29
N ASP A 80 12.83 -13.77 6.32
CA ASP A 80 12.82 -15.21 6.59
C ASP A 80 11.93 -15.99 5.62
N THR A 81 10.74 -15.48 5.33
CA THR A 81 9.73 -16.22 4.55
C THR A 81 9.57 -15.74 3.10
N GLY A 82 10.09 -14.55 2.77
CA GLY A 82 9.86 -13.88 1.49
C GLY A 82 8.44 -13.37 1.28
N LYS A 83 7.57 -13.47 2.30
CA LYS A 83 6.15 -13.08 2.25
C LYS A 83 5.75 -12.40 3.55
N LEU A 84 4.57 -11.80 3.55
CA LEU A 84 3.99 -11.23 4.76
C LEU A 84 2.55 -11.71 4.88
N GLU A 85 2.25 -12.50 5.91
CA GLU A 85 0.95 -13.18 6.03
C GLU A 85 -0.21 -12.17 6.05
N LYS A 86 0.00 -11.04 6.73
CA LYS A 86 -0.98 -9.95 6.78
C LYS A 86 -1.25 -9.36 5.39
N LEU A 87 -0.21 -9.18 4.57
CA LEU A 87 -0.35 -8.62 3.23
C LEU A 87 -1.10 -9.59 2.32
N GLU A 88 -0.81 -10.88 2.42
CA GLU A 88 -1.51 -11.93 1.68
C GLU A 88 -3.01 -11.96 2.02
N LYS A 89 -3.38 -11.77 3.29
CA LYS A 89 -4.78 -11.65 3.70
C LYS A 89 -5.45 -10.41 3.09
N ILE A 90 -4.76 -9.27 3.09
CA ILE A 90 -5.25 -8.01 2.50
C ILE A 90 -5.44 -8.15 0.98
N ARG A 91 -4.51 -8.85 0.31
CA ARG A 91 -4.55 -9.11 -1.14
C ARG A 91 -5.71 -10.02 -1.54
N LYS A 92 -6.11 -10.93 -0.65
CA LYS A 92 -7.23 -11.85 -0.86
C LYS A 92 -8.60 -11.27 -0.48
N ASP A 93 -8.64 -10.13 0.20
CA ASP A 93 -9.90 -9.48 0.57
C ASP A 93 -10.38 -8.55 -0.55
N ASP A 94 -11.38 -9.01 -1.30
CA ASP A 94 -12.00 -8.28 -2.41
C ASP A 94 -12.51 -6.89 -2.00
N THR A 95 -13.00 -6.75 -0.77
CA THR A 95 -13.48 -5.47 -0.24
C THR A 95 -12.33 -4.47 -0.16
N SER A 96 -11.20 -4.92 0.38
CA SER A 96 -10.00 -4.11 0.55
C SER A 96 -9.37 -3.74 -0.79
N GLN A 97 -9.36 -4.68 -1.73
CA GLN A 97 -8.91 -4.41 -3.10
C GLN A 97 -9.80 -3.37 -3.79
N ALA A 98 -11.12 -3.51 -3.69
CA ALA A 98 -12.06 -2.56 -4.26
C ALA A 98 -11.91 -1.16 -3.64
N ILE A 99 -11.79 -1.06 -2.31
CA ILE A 99 -11.60 0.23 -1.64
C ILE A 99 -10.31 0.90 -2.13
N ASN A 100 -9.21 0.17 -2.19
CA ASN A 100 -7.92 0.69 -2.67
C ASN A 100 -7.98 1.10 -4.15
N LEU A 101 -8.63 0.31 -4.99
CA LEU A 101 -8.84 0.60 -6.41
C LEU A 101 -9.62 1.91 -6.59
N LEU A 102 -10.77 2.04 -5.94
CA LEU A 102 -11.63 3.21 -6.06
C LEU A 102 -10.97 4.48 -5.51
N THR A 103 -10.14 4.36 -4.47
CA THR A 103 -9.43 5.50 -3.88
C THR A 103 -8.33 6.07 -4.81
N LYS A 104 -7.94 5.35 -5.87
CA LYS A 104 -7.04 5.88 -6.92
C LYS A 104 -7.72 6.94 -7.80
N VAL A 105 -9.05 6.97 -7.84
CA VAL A 105 -9.80 7.96 -8.60
C VAL A 105 -9.82 9.28 -7.82
N ILE A 106 -9.36 10.35 -8.46
CA ILE A 106 -9.33 11.69 -7.85
C ILE A 106 -10.75 12.08 -7.41
N GLY A 107 -10.88 12.55 -6.16
CA GLY A 107 -12.17 12.90 -5.57
C GLY A 107 -12.90 11.74 -4.89
N ILE A 108 -12.38 10.50 -4.96
CA ILE A 108 -12.86 9.36 -4.18
C ILE A 108 -11.90 9.12 -3.03
N GLY A 109 -12.32 9.51 -1.82
CA GLY A 109 -11.61 9.19 -0.58
C GLY A 109 -12.09 7.87 0.03
N PRO A 110 -11.43 7.40 1.11
CA PRO A 110 -11.73 6.15 1.81
C PRO A 110 -13.22 5.97 2.18
N ALA A 111 -13.86 7.03 2.68
CA ALA A 111 -15.27 6.99 3.06
C ALA A 111 -16.21 6.80 1.86
N ALA A 112 -15.92 7.47 0.73
CA ALA A 112 -16.71 7.32 -0.49
C ALA A 112 -16.48 5.94 -1.12
N ALA A 113 -15.23 5.47 -1.16
CA ALA A 113 -14.89 4.13 -1.64
C ALA A 113 -15.63 3.04 -0.84
N GLN A 114 -15.62 3.12 0.49
CA GLN A 114 -16.39 2.18 1.33
C GLN A 114 -17.90 2.23 1.05
N LYS A 115 -18.46 3.42 0.81
CA LYS A 115 -19.87 3.56 0.47
C LYS A 115 -20.17 2.88 -0.87
N PHE A 116 -19.35 3.10 -1.90
CA PHE A 116 -19.52 2.47 -3.20
C PHE A 116 -19.42 0.95 -3.11
N VAL A 117 -18.44 0.41 -2.38
CA VAL A 117 -18.32 -1.04 -2.17
C VAL A 117 -19.54 -1.64 -1.48
N LYS A 118 -20.11 -0.94 -0.47
CA LYS A 118 -21.37 -1.36 0.18
C LYS A 118 -22.58 -1.34 -0.77
N GLU A 119 -22.54 -0.49 -1.79
CA GLU A 119 -23.55 -0.42 -2.86
C GLU A 119 -23.28 -1.43 -4.00
N GLY A 120 -22.27 -2.31 -3.85
CA GLY A 120 -21.90 -3.31 -4.84
C GLY A 120 -21.00 -2.79 -5.97
N ILE A 121 -20.52 -1.54 -5.89
CA ILE A 121 -19.59 -0.95 -6.86
C ILE A 121 -18.18 -1.28 -6.40
N THR A 122 -17.56 -2.29 -7.03
CA THR A 122 -16.22 -2.78 -6.66
C THR A 122 -15.17 -2.57 -7.75
N THR A 123 -15.59 -2.27 -8.98
CA THR A 123 -14.68 -2.03 -10.11
C THR A 123 -14.79 -0.62 -10.68
N ILE A 124 -13.78 -0.21 -11.47
CA ILE A 124 -13.83 1.06 -12.22
C ILE A 124 -14.96 1.06 -13.25
N GLU A 125 -15.28 -0.10 -13.84
CA GLU A 125 -16.38 -0.22 -14.79
C GLU A 125 -17.73 -0.01 -14.11
N ASP A 126 -17.93 -0.57 -12.91
CA ASP A 126 -19.15 -0.34 -12.13
C ASP A 126 -19.28 1.14 -11.78
N LEU A 127 -18.16 1.78 -11.45
CA LEU A 127 -18.11 3.21 -11.18
C LEU A 127 -18.50 4.03 -12.42
N LYS A 128 -18.04 3.65 -13.62
CA LYS A 128 -18.42 4.26 -14.90
C LYS A 128 -19.92 4.06 -15.22
N LYS A 129 -20.44 2.85 -15.01
CA LYS A 129 -21.88 2.53 -15.19
C LYS A 129 -22.77 3.30 -14.22
N ASN A 130 -22.28 3.56 -13.01
CA ASN A 130 -22.98 4.31 -11.97
C ASN A 130 -22.54 5.79 -11.91
N ALA A 131 -22.10 6.37 -13.03
CA ALA A 131 -21.62 7.76 -13.10
C ALA A 131 -22.62 8.80 -12.56
N ASN A 132 -23.92 8.49 -12.57
CA ASN A 132 -24.97 9.33 -11.99
C ASN A 132 -24.81 9.52 -10.46
N LYS A 133 -24.20 8.57 -9.75
CA LYS A 133 -23.95 8.65 -8.30
C LYS A 133 -22.71 9.48 -7.94
N LEU A 134 -21.88 9.84 -8.93
CA LEU A 134 -20.65 10.58 -8.73
C LEU A 134 -20.91 12.09 -8.73
N ASN A 135 -20.17 12.82 -7.88
CA ASN A 135 -20.14 14.27 -7.92
C ASN A 135 -19.29 14.77 -9.11
N HIS A 136 -19.31 16.09 -9.36
CA HIS A 136 -18.59 16.69 -10.49
C HIS A 136 -17.08 16.38 -10.47
N GLN A 137 -16.43 16.49 -9.30
CA GLN A 137 -15.01 16.22 -9.14
C GLN A 137 -14.66 14.75 -9.39
N GLN A 138 -15.47 13.82 -8.89
CA GLN A 138 -15.30 12.37 -9.09
C GLN A 138 -15.47 11.98 -10.55
N LYS A 139 -16.42 12.59 -11.27
CA LYS A 139 -16.59 12.38 -12.72
C LYS A 139 -15.36 12.84 -13.50
N ILE A 140 -14.78 13.98 -13.14
CA ILE A 140 -13.53 14.47 -13.75
C ILE A 140 -12.38 13.53 -13.41
N GLY A 141 -12.22 13.17 -12.13
CA GLY A 141 -11.17 12.26 -11.68
C GLY A 141 -11.23 10.91 -12.36
N LEU A 142 -12.43 10.37 -12.58
CA LEU A 142 -12.63 9.12 -13.29
C LEU A 142 -12.14 9.17 -14.74
N LYS A 143 -12.38 10.27 -15.46
CA LYS A 143 -11.94 10.47 -16.85
C LYS A 143 -10.44 10.73 -16.99
N LEU A 144 -9.79 11.26 -15.95
CA LEU A 144 -8.37 11.57 -15.98
C LEU A 144 -7.50 10.33 -15.76
N VAL A 145 -8.00 9.38 -14.97
CA VAL A 145 -7.25 8.17 -14.59
C VAL A 145 -7.56 6.99 -15.53
N TYR A 146 -8.74 6.96 -16.16
CA TYR A 146 -9.27 5.85 -16.98
C TYR A 146 -10.19 6.31 -18.11
#